data_AF-A0A2V7ZVL4-F1
#
_entry.id   AF-A0A2V7ZVL4-F1
#
_cell.length_a   1.000
_cell.length_b   1.000
_cell.length_c   1.000
_cell.angle_alpha   90.00
_cell.angle_beta   90.00
_cell.angle_gamma   90.00
#
_symmetry.space_group_name_H-M   'P 1'
#
loop_
_entity.id
_entity.type
_entity.pdbx_description
1 polymer ?
#
loop_
_entity_poly.entity_id
_entity_poly.type
_entity_poly.pdbx_seq_one_letter_code
_entity_poly.pdbx_strand_id
1 'polypeptide(L)'
;MVAFKILLAAAATATLGGHSSPPDNQPAEPFRIADNVYYVGSSDIGSYLITTPEGHVIIDGGYPETAPMIEAHVAQLGFKIADVKIVAYEVLNALDCHIFLDAHAGYYGGREKAATMREHPDGPDTFVDPEGYKTFIKRAEQRFLDQLASEKRH
;
A
#
# COMPACT_ATOMS: atom_id res chain seq x y z
N MET A 1 -37.58 9.63 -32.21
CA MET A 1 -37.08 8.31 -32.69
C MET A 1 -35.56 8.39 -32.71
N VAL A 2 -34.74 7.60 -32.04
CA VAL A 2 -34.84 6.45 -31.11
C VAL A 2 -33.56 6.55 -30.26
N ALA A 3 -33.66 6.29 -28.96
CA ALA A 3 -32.55 6.30 -28.01
C ALA A 3 -31.58 5.12 -28.23
N PHE A 4 -30.31 5.28 -27.87
CA PHE A 4 -29.45 4.13 -27.55
C PHE A 4 -28.75 4.36 -26.21
N LYS A 5 -29.36 3.80 -25.17
CA LYS A 5 -28.73 3.47 -23.89
C LYS A 5 -28.12 2.09 -24.07
N ILE A 6 -26.82 1.92 -23.80
CA ILE A 6 -26.27 0.62 -23.39
C ILE A 6 -25.54 0.84 -22.07
N LEU A 7 -26.22 0.40 -21.02
CA LEU A 7 -25.67 0.05 -19.72
C LEU A 7 -25.24 -1.42 -19.83
N LEU A 8 -23.96 -1.73 -19.63
CA LEU A 8 -23.51 -3.10 -19.43
C LEU A 8 -23.08 -3.24 -17.97
N ALA A 9 -24.02 -3.66 -17.12
CA ALA A 9 -23.70 -4.16 -15.80
C ALA A 9 -23.28 -5.63 -15.94
N ALA A 10 -21.98 -5.90 -15.87
CA ALA A 10 -21.48 -7.24 -15.65
C ALA A 10 -21.24 -7.40 -14.13
N ALA A 11 -22.24 -7.91 -13.42
CA ALA A 11 -22.02 -8.44 -12.08
C ALA A 11 -21.26 -9.76 -12.23
N ALA A 12 -19.93 -9.71 -12.13
CA ALA A 12 -19.12 -10.91 -11.96
C ALA A 12 -19.22 -11.32 -10.49
N THR A 13 -20.13 -12.23 -10.17
CA THR A 13 -20.09 -12.96 -8.90
C THR A 13 -18.90 -13.91 -8.93
N ALA A 14 -17.74 -13.43 -8.49
CA ALA A 14 -16.61 -14.29 -8.18
C ALA A 14 -16.89 -14.98 -6.84
N THR A 15 -17.27 -16.26 -6.88
CA THR A 15 -17.21 -17.13 -5.70
C THR A 15 -15.76 -17.59 -5.51
N LEU A 16 -14.98 -16.85 -4.72
CA LEU A 16 -13.68 -17.32 -4.25
C LEU A 16 -13.90 -18.18 -3.00
N GLY A 17 -13.32 -19.38 -3.02
CA GLY A 17 -13.37 -20.36 -1.93
C GLY A 17 -12.83 -19.79 -0.62
N GLY A 18 -13.51 -20.13 0.48
CA GLY A 18 -13.31 -19.54 1.79
C GLY A 18 -11.94 -19.83 2.41
N HIS A 19 -11.09 -18.82 2.45
CA HIS A 19 -10.55 -18.33 3.71
C HIS A 19 -11.38 -17.10 4.07
N SER A 20 -12.02 -17.08 5.25
CA SER A 20 -12.72 -15.87 5.68
C SER A 20 -11.68 -14.76 5.86
N SER A 21 -11.65 -13.80 4.94
CA SER A 21 -10.87 -12.58 5.12
C SER A 21 -11.22 -11.97 6.48
N PRO A 22 -10.24 -11.40 7.20
CA PRO A 22 -10.54 -10.80 8.48
C PRO A 22 -11.63 -9.71 8.33
N PRO A 23 -12.38 -9.40 9.39
CA PRO A 23 -13.54 -8.52 9.31
C PRO A 23 -13.23 -7.12 8.75
N ASP A 24 -11.99 -6.66 8.91
CA ASP A 24 -11.47 -5.39 8.39
C ASP A 24 -11.07 -5.45 6.90
N ASN A 25 -11.00 -6.64 6.29
CA ASN A 25 -10.50 -6.85 4.94
C ASN A 25 -11.55 -7.43 3.97
N GLN A 26 -12.80 -6.99 4.08
CA GLN A 26 -13.87 -7.34 3.15
C GLN A 26 -13.79 -6.50 1.87
N PRO A 27 -14.34 -6.97 0.74
CA PRO A 27 -14.42 -6.17 -0.48
C PRO A 27 -15.14 -4.84 -0.26
N ALA A 28 -14.57 -3.77 -0.82
CA ALA A 28 -15.15 -2.43 -0.83
C ALA A 28 -15.18 -1.88 -2.26
N GLU A 29 -16.18 -1.08 -2.62
CA GLU A 29 -16.18 -0.44 -3.94
C GLU A 29 -15.07 0.61 -4.02
N PRO A 30 -14.20 0.60 -5.05
CA PRO A 30 -13.21 1.63 -5.23
C PRO A 30 -13.86 2.93 -5.67
N PHE A 31 -13.31 4.06 -5.23
CA PHE A 31 -13.87 5.37 -5.56
C PHE A 31 -12.80 6.43 -5.70
N ARG A 32 -13.12 7.47 -6.46
CA ARG A 32 -12.26 8.64 -6.62
C ARG A 32 -12.39 9.54 -5.38
N ILE A 33 -11.26 9.90 -4.78
CA ILE A 33 -11.22 10.81 -3.62
C ILE A 33 -11.16 12.25 -4.13
N ALA A 34 -10.12 12.57 -4.92
CA ALA A 34 -9.89 13.89 -5.50
C ALA A 34 -8.94 13.76 -6.70
N ASP A 35 -9.12 14.58 -7.74
CA ASP A 35 -8.19 14.67 -8.87
C ASP A 35 -7.72 13.31 -9.41
N ASN A 36 -6.45 12.99 -9.29
CA ASN A 36 -5.87 11.73 -9.77
C ASN A 36 -5.68 10.68 -8.66
N VAL A 37 -6.34 10.86 -7.52
CA VAL A 37 -6.25 10.03 -6.31
C VAL A 37 -7.52 9.20 -6.10
N TYR A 38 -7.34 7.89 -5.91
CA TYR A 38 -8.40 6.91 -5.79
C TYR A 38 -8.19 6.03 -4.57
N TYR A 39 -9.29 5.68 -3.91
CA TYR A 39 -9.32 4.59 -2.96
C TYR A 39 -9.41 3.26 -3.70
N VAL A 40 -8.52 2.32 -3.37
CA VAL A 40 -8.48 0.96 -3.92
C VAL A 40 -8.34 -0.12 -2.84
N GLY A 41 -8.46 0.27 -1.56
CA GLY A 41 -8.37 -0.62 -0.41
C GLY A 41 -9.60 -1.49 -0.18
N SER A 42 -9.67 -2.10 1.00
CA SER A 42 -10.76 -2.97 1.44
C SER A 42 -11.73 -2.23 2.35
N SER A 43 -12.58 -2.95 3.10
CA SER A 43 -13.59 -2.36 3.98
C SER A 43 -13.03 -1.44 5.07
N ASP A 44 -11.83 -1.74 5.59
CA ASP A 44 -11.20 -0.96 6.68
C ASP A 44 -9.67 -0.89 6.56
N ILE A 45 -9.07 -1.47 5.50
CA ILE A 45 -7.64 -1.33 5.18
C ILE A 45 -7.47 -0.39 3.98
N GLY A 46 -6.90 0.79 4.24
CA GLY A 46 -6.78 1.84 3.26
C GLY A 46 -5.60 1.65 2.29
N SER A 47 -5.91 1.43 1.02
CA SER A 47 -4.95 1.49 -0.09
C SER A 47 -5.35 2.57 -1.09
N TYR A 48 -4.37 3.27 -1.64
CA TYR A 48 -4.60 4.45 -2.50
C TYR A 48 -3.84 4.37 -3.81
N LEU A 49 -4.52 4.59 -4.92
CA LEU A 49 -3.91 4.72 -6.25
C LEU A 49 -3.78 6.19 -6.62
N ILE A 50 -2.59 6.62 -7.01
CA ILE A 50 -2.32 7.94 -7.58
C ILE A 50 -1.90 7.74 -9.03
N THR A 51 -2.63 8.34 -9.96
CA THR A 51 -2.42 8.13 -11.40
C THR A 51 -1.71 9.32 -12.06
N THR A 52 -0.71 9.06 -12.91
CA THR A 52 -0.12 10.06 -13.80
C THR A 52 -0.01 9.52 -15.23
N PRO A 53 0.15 10.37 -16.26
CA PRO A 53 0.38 9.91 -17.64
C PRO A 53 1.64 9.04 -17.81
N GLU A 54 2.64 9.22 -16.95
CA GLU A 54 3.91 8.52 -16.99
C GLU A 54 3.89 7.19 -16.22
N GLY A 55 2.85 6.93 -15.43
CA GLY A 55 2.70 5.74 -14.58
C GLY A 55 1.87 6.01 -13.34
N HIS A 56 1.60 4.98 -12.54
CA HIS A 56 0.78 5.10 -11.34
C HIS A 56 1.55 4.68 -10.09
N VAL A 57 1.09 5.13 -8.93
CA VAL A 57 1.66 4.80 -7.62
C VAL A 57 0.56 4.21 -6.75
N ILE A 58 0.85 3.11 -6.06
CA ILE A 58 -0.01 2.57 -5.00
C ILE A 58 0.63 2.85 -3.64
N ILE A 59 -0.15 3.43 -2.74
CA ILE A 59 0.18 3.62 -1.34
C ILE A 59 -0.56 2.57 -0.53
N ASP A 60 0.22 1.78 0.21
CA ASP A 60 -0.22 0.68 1.07
C ASP A 60 -0.86 -0.50 0.31
N GLY A 61 -0.36 -1.70 0.58
CA GLY A 61 -0.82 -2.95 -0.05
C GLY A 61 -1.80 -3.75 0.80
N GLY A 62 -2.00 -3.36 2.06
CA GLY A 62 -2.79 -4.13 3.02
C GLY A 62 -2.18 -5.50 3.32
N TYR A 63 -3.03 -6.51 3.52
CA TYR A 63 -2.61 -7.90 3.69
C TYR A 63 -2.27 -8.56 2.34
N PRO A 64 -1.55 -9.70 2.32
CA PRO A 64 -1.36 -10.45 1.08
C PRO A 64 -2.68 -10.76 0.36
N GLU A 65 -3.75 -11.05 1.10
CA GLU A 65 -5.08 -11.32 0.53
C GLU A 65 -5.78 -10.05 0.01
N THR A 66 -5.28 -8.85 0.32
CA THR A 66 -5.78 -7.57 -0.21
C THR A 66 -5.24 -7.31 -1.63
N ALA A 67 -4.09 -7.88 -2.00
CA ALA A 67 -3.45 -7.61 -3.29
C ALA A 67 -4.34 -7.96 -4.52
N PRO A 68 -5.04 -9.11 -4.58
CA PRO A 68 -5.96 -9.40 -5.68
C PRO A 68 -7.13 -8.41 -5.77
N MET A 69 -7.58 -7.89 -4.62
CA MET A 69 -8.65 -6.89 -4.56
C MET A 69 -8.18 -5.54 -5.11
N ILE A 70 -6.97 -5.10 -4.74
CA ILE A 70 -6.37 -3.88 -5.28
C ILE A 70 -6.21 -4.00 -6.81
N GLU A 71 -5.75 -5.14 -7.32
CA GLU A 71 -5.63 -5.37 -8.76
C GLU A 71 -6.98 -5.27 -9.49
N ALA A 72 -8.02 -5.90 -8.93
CA ALA A 72 -9.38 -5.82 -9.46
C ALA A 72 -9.92 -4.38 -9.45
N HIS A 73 -9.68 -3.63 -8.39
CA HIS A 73 -10.12 -2.24 -8.26
C HIS A 73 -9.41 -1.30 -9.24
N VAL A 74 -8.09 -1.45 -9.41
CA VAL A 74 -7.32 -0.73 -10.42
C VAL A 74 -7.89 -0.97 -11.81
N ALA A 75 -8.21 -2.22 -12.14
CA ALA A 75 -8.84 -2.59 -13.41
C ALA A 75 -10.26 -2.02 -13.57
N GLN A 76 -11.08 -2.07 -12.51
CA GLN A 76 -12.43 -1.50 -12.49
C GLN A 76 -12.43 0.01 -12.76
N LEU A 77 -11.40 0.71 -12.30
CA LEU A 77 -11.19 2.14 -12.56
C LEU A 77 -10.64 2.44 -13.96
N GLY A 78 -10.37 1.41 -14.77
CA GLY A 78 -9.88 1.54 -16.14
C GLY A 78 -8.37 1.69 -16.27
N PHE A 79 -7.62 1.47 -15.19
CA PHE A 79 -6.16 1.49 -15.18
C PHE A 79 -5.59 0.08 -15.28
N LYS A 80 -4.31 -0.02 -15.64
CA LYS A 80 -3.62 -1.32 -15.69
C LYS A 80 -2.65 -1.40 -14.53
N ILE A 81 -2.69 -2.51 -13.79
CA ILE A 81 -1.74 -2.75 -12.71
C ILE A 81 -0.28 -2.75 -13.20
N ALA A 82 -0.05 -3.12 -14.47
CA ALA A 82 1.26 -3.07 -15.11
C ALA A 82 1.80 -1.65 -15.31
N ASP A 83 0.94 -0.64 -15.29
CA ASP A 83 1.32 0.77 -15.38
C ASP A 83 1.59 1.37 -13.99
N VAL A 84 1.36 0.62 -12.90
CA VAL A 84 1.80 0.98 -11.55
C VAL A 84 3.30 0.78 -11.46
N LYS A 85 4.02 1.90 -11.36
CA LYS A 85 5.47 1.93 -11.31
C LYS A 85 6.02 1.80 -9.91
N ILE A 86 5.25 2.24 -8.91
CA ILE A 86 5.71 2.31 -7.53
C ILE A 86 4.64 1.72 -6.61
N VAL A 87 5.01 0.70 -5.84
CA VAL A 87 4.37 0.41 -4.55
C VAL A 87 5.21 1.17 -3.53
N ALA A 88 4.62 2.18 -2.87
CA ALA A 88 5.10 3.10 -1.82
C ALA A 88 6.62 3.27 -1.55
N TYR A 89 7.40 2.20 -1.47
CA TYR A 89 8.82 2.13 -1.15
C TYR A 89 9.72 2.98 -2.03
N GLU A 90 9.46 3.12 -3.33
CA GLU A 90 10.31 3.95 -4.20
C GLU A 90 10.11 5.46 -3.92
N VAL A 91 8.87 5.89 -3.63
CA VAL A 91 8.57 7.25 -3.15
C VAL A 91 9.19 7.45 -1.77
N LEU A 92 9.00 6.52 -0.84
CA LEU A 92 9.58 6.58 0.51
C LEU A 92 11.12 6.62 0.47
N ASN A 93 11.76 5.86 -0.42
CA ASN A 93 13.22 5.88 -0.61
C ASN A 93 13.74 7.19 -1.21
N ALA A 94 12.90 7.92 -1.97
CA ALA A 94 13.23 9.23 -2.52
C ALA A 94 13.00 10.39 -1.54
N LEU A 95 12.27 10.17 -0.44
CA LEU A 95 12.10 11.17 0.60
C LEU A 95 13.36 11.29 1.46
N ASP A 96 13.76 12.53 1.75
CA ASP A 96 14.90 12.85 2.60
C ASP A 96 14.54 12.76 4.10
N CYS A 97 14.04 11.59 4.51
CA CYS A 97 13.61 11.32 5.86
C CYS A 97 14.81 11.03 6.77
N HIS A 98 15.10 11.98 7.65
CA HIS A 98 16.17 11.86 8.63
C HIS A 98 15.69 11.28 9.96
N ILE A 99 14.39 11.40 10.27
CA ILE A 99 13.80 10.87 11.50
C ILE A 99 13.08 9.57 11.16
N PHE A 100 13.49 8.46 11.79
CA PHE A 100 12.86 7.17 11.57
C PHE A 100 11.82 6.86 12.64
N LEU A 101 10.55 6.86 12.23
CA LEU A 101 9.40 6.51 13.03
C LEU A 101 8.54 5.50 12.27
N ASP A 102 7.90 4.60 13.01
CA ASP A 102 6.96 3.62 12.48
C ASP A 102 5.82 3.39 13.49
N ALA A 103 4.68 2.88 13.01
CA ALA A 103 3.53 2.48 13.82
C ALA A 103 3.88 1.46 14.92
N HIS A 104 4.90 0.62 14.71
CA HIS A 104 5.39 -0.31 15.72
C HIS A 104 6.82 0.02 16.16
N ALA A 105 6.99 0.37 17.44
CA ALA A 105 8.28 0.72 18.05
C ALA A 105 9.40 -0.31 17.82
N GLY A 106 9.06 -1.59 17.65
CA GLY A 106 10.04 -2.64 17.35
C GLY A 106 10.70 -2.49 15.97
N TYR A 107 10.04 -1.88 14.98
CA TYR A 107 10.58 -1.80 13.62
C TYR A 107 11.72 -0.79 13.46
N TYR A 108 11.78 0.20 14.35
CA TYR A 108 12.82 1.24 14.32
C TYR A 108 13.65 1.32 15.61
N GLY A 109 13.49 0.35 16.53
CA GLY A 109 14.18 0.35 17.82
C GLY A 109 13.74 1.48 18.75
N GLY A 110 12.47 1.91 18.65
CA GLY A 110 11.95 3.09 19.33
C GLY A 110 11.99 3.02 20.85
N ARG A 111 11.93 1.82 21.44
CA ARG A 111 12.00 1.66 22.90
C ARG A 111 13.41 1.93 23.40
N GLU A 112 14.40 1.36 22.71
CA GLU A 112 15.83 1.54 22.99
C GLU A 112 16.24 3.00 22.74
N LYS A 113 15.85 3.56 21.58
CA LYS A 113 16.07 4.98 21.25
C LYS A 113 15.50 5.92 22.31
N ALA A 114 14.26 5.71 22.73
CA ALA A 114 13.63 6.51 23.78
C ALA A 114 14.27 6.31 25.16
N ALA A 115 14.78 5.12 25.49
CA ALA A 115 15.51 4.88 26.72
C ALA A 115 16.83 5.67 26.73
N THR A 116 17.60 5.61 25.64
CA THR A 116 18.84 6.37 25.48
C THR A 116 18.63 7.87 25.61
N MET A 117 17.57 8.45 25.04
CA MET A 117 17.27 9.87 25.19
C MET A 117 16.90 10.27 26.63
N ARG A 118 16.28 9.38 27.41
CA ARG A 118 15.97 9.65 28.83
C ARG A 118 17.23 9.61 29.70
N GLU A 119 18.16 8.71 29.39
CA GLU A 119 19.44 8.57 30.09
C GLU A 119 20.43 9.69 29.71
N HIS A 120 20.34 10.19 28.49
CA HIS A 120 21.22 11.22 27.94
C HIS A 120 20.40 12.37 27.30
N PRO A 121 19.75 13.22 28.12
CA PRO A 121 18.86 14.27 27.61
C PRO A 121 19.56 15.34 26.77
N ASP A 122 20.87 15.55 26.98
CA ASP A 122 21.70 16.47 26.19
C ASP A 122 22.45 15.74 25.05
N GLY A 123 22.19 14.45 24.85
CA GLY A 123 22.77 13.63 23.80
C GLY A 123 22.17 13.87 22.42
N PRO A 124 22.76 13.31 21.36
CA PRO A 124 22.20 13.37 20.02
C PRO A 124 20.83 12.67 19.95
N ASP A 125 19.92 13.19 19.14
CA ASP A 125 18.60 12.60 18.93
C ASP A 125 18.73 11.25 18.23
N THR A 126 18.41 10.18 18.96
CA THR A 126 18.54 8.80 18.49
C THR A 126 17.48 8.40 17.47
N PHE A 127 16.44 9.22 17.29
CA PHE A 127 15.44 9.04 16.24
C PHE A 127 15.91 9.59 14.89
N VAL A 128 16.96 10.42 14.88
CA VAL A 128 17.65 10.81 13.64
C VAL A 128 18.45 9.62 13.12
N ASP A 129 17.81 8.81 12.28
CA ASP A 129 18.29 7.53 11.79
C ASP A 129 17.91 7.30 10.30
N PRO A 130 18.50 8.08 9.37
CA PRO A 130 18.22 7.96 7.94
C PRO A 130 18.63 6.58 7.38
N GLU A 131 19.66 5.96 7.95
CA GLU A 131 20.13 4.64 7.51
C GLU A 131 19.20 3.51 7.96
N GLY A 132 18.67 3.58 9.19
CA GLY A 132 17.63 2.67 9.67
C GLY A 132 16.35 2.79 8.84
N TYR A 133 15.93 4.01 8.51
CA TYR A 133 14.80 4.26 7.61
C TYR A 133 15.01 3.60 6.24
N LYS A 134 16.12 3.89 5.56
CA LYS A 134 16.44 3.30 4.25
C LYS A 134 16.52 1.76 4.30
N THR A 135 17.08 1.22 5.38
CA THR A 135 17.16 -0.24 5.59
C THR A 135 15.77 -0.86 5.72
N PHE A 136 14.87 -0.20 6.45
CA PHE A 136 13.49 -0.65 6.60
C PHE A 136 12.74 -0.65 5.27
N ILE A 137 12.84 0.45 4.51
CA ILE A 137 12.21 0.57 3.19
C ILE A 137 12.66 -0.55 2.24
N LYS A 138 13.98 -0.80 2.12
CA LYS A 138 14.52 -1.89 1.29
C LYS A 138 14.02 -3.28 1.73
N ARG A 139 13.92 -3.53 3.03
CA ARG A 139 13.42 -4.82 3.55
C ARG A 139 11.92 -5.00 3.32
N ALA A 140 11.15 -3.92 3.42
CA ALA A 140 9.72 -3.95 3.16
C ALA A 140 9.45 -4.16 1.66
N GLU A 141 10.20 -3.47 0.79
CA GLU A 141 10.20 -3.68 -0.65
C GLU A 141 10.55 -5.12 -1.03
N GLN A 142 11.65 -5.67 -0.51
CA GLN A 142 12.05 -7.03 -0.82
C GLN A 142 10.99 -8.06 -0.39
N ARG A 143 10.39 -7.90 0.80
CA ARG A 143 9.30 -8.78 1.26
C ARG A 143 8.09 -8.74 0.32
N PHE A 144 7.76 -7.54 -0.17
CA PHE A 144 6.71 -7.38 -1.17
C PHE A 144 7.04 -8.12 -2.48
N LEU A 145 8.25 -7.93 -3.00
CA LEU A 145 8.69 -8.60 -4.24
C LEU A 145 8.73 -10.13 -4.09
N ASP A 146 9.19 -10.64 -2.96
CA ASP A 146 9.25 -12.08 -2.67
C ASP A 146 7.84 -12.69 -2.60
N GLN A 147 6.90 -11.99 -1.96
CA GLN A 147 5.50 -12.39 -1.88
C GLN A 147 4.86 -12.43 -3.28
N LEU A 148 5.04 -11.37 -4.08
CA LEU A 148 4.53 -11.29 -5.44
C LEU A 148 5.10 -12.41 -6.34
N ALA A 149 6.37 -12.75 -6.16
CA ALA A 149 7.00 -13.85 -6.89
C ALA A 149 6.46 -15.22 -6.44
N SER A 150 6.07 -15.37 -5.17
CA SER A 150 5.45 -16.60 -4.67
C SER A 150 4.07 -16.84 -5.25
N GLU A 151 3.26 -15.78 -5.34
CA GLU A 151 1.90 -15.86 -5.88
C GLU A 151 1.88 -16.17 -7.39
N LYS A 152 2.87 -15.68 -8.16
CA LYS A 152 2.99 -15.96 -9.61
C LYS A 152 3.50 -17.36 -9.95
N ARG A 153 3.96 -18.14 -8.96
CA ARG A 153 4.46 -19.51 -9.15
C ARG A 153 3.36 -20.57 -8.95
N HIS A 154 2.15 -20.16 -8.60
CA HIS A 154 0.95 -20.99 -8.51
C HIS A 154 -0.05 -20.60 -9.60
#